data_AF-Q2V267-F1
#
_entry.id   AF-Q2V267-F1
#
_cell.length_a   1.000
_cell.length_b   1.000
_cell.length_c   1.000
_cell.angle_alpha   90.00
_cell.angle_beta   90.00
_cell.angle_gamma   90.00
#
_symmetry.space_group_name_H-M   'P 1'
#
loop_
_entity.id
_entity.type
_entity.pdbx_description
1 polymer ?
#
loop_
_entity_poly.entity_id
_entity_poly.type
_entity_poly.pdbx_seq_one_letter_code
_entity_poly.pdbx_strand_id
1 'polypeptide(L)'
;ALELAFKYDSRVLVEQGVNAREIEVGLLGNYDVKSTLPGEVVKDVAFYDYDAKYIDNKITMAIPAQLDPEVVKTMRTNAEKAFRAIGGLGLARCDF
;
A
#
# COMPACT_ATOMS: atom_id res chain seq x y z
N ALA A 1 4.51 21.73 9.13
CA ALA A 1 4.15 20.62 8.21
C ALA A 1 4.34 21.02 6.75
N LEU A 2 3.63 22.04 6.23
CA LEU A 2 3.77 22.47 4.83
C LEU A 2 5.19 22.95 4.47
N GLU A 3 5.82 23.77 5.32
CA GLU A 3 7.21 24.19 5.12
C GLU A 3 8.20 23.03 5.03
N LEU A 4 7.92 21.92 5.73
CA LEU A 4 8.74 20.71 5.66
C LEU A 4 8.49 19.97 4.34
N ALA A 5 7.23 19.78 3.94
CA ALA A 5 6.88 19.12 2.68
C ALA A 5 7.46 19.85 1.46
N PHE A 6 7.45 21.19 1.46
CA PHE A 6 8.04 22.01 0.39
C PHE A 6 9.58 21.92 0.28
N LYS A 7 10.26 21.28 1.23
CA LYS A 7 11.68 20.93 1.08
C LYS A 7 11.90 19.74 0.15
N TYR A 8 10.87 18.92 -0.09
CA TYR A 8 10.97 17.68 -0.87
C TYR A 8 10.32 17.79 -2.25
N ASP A 9 9.27 18.59 -2.41
CA ASP A 9 8.62 18.84 -3.70
C ASP A 9 8.00 20.25 -3.76
N SER A 10 7.89 20.80 -4.97
CA SER A 10 7.18 22.04 -5.29
C SER A 10 5.65 21.94 -5.19
N ARG A 11 5.11 20.71 -5.20
CA ARG A 11 3.67 20.45 -5.08
C ARG A 11 3.40 19.55 -3.87
N VAL A 12 2.40 19.93 -3.07
CA VAL A 12 2.00 19.18 -1.88
C VAL A 12 0.57 18.68 -2.04
N LEU A 13 0.36 17.41 -1.71
CA LEU A 13 -0.96 16.78 -1.56
C LEU A 13 -1.34 16.75 -0.09
N VAL A 14 -2.57 17.16 0.23
CA VAL A 14 -3.12 17.11 1.59
C VAL A 14 -4.34 16.20 1.58
N GLU A 15 -4.30 15.15 2.38
CA GLU A 15 -5.36 14.15 2.49
C GLU A 15 -5.96 14.17 3.89
N GLN A 16 -7.23 13.76 4.01
CA GLN A 16 -7.87 13.59 5.31
C GLN A 16 -7.25 12.38 6.02
N GLY A 17 -6.68 12.61 7.21
CA GLY A 17 -6.21 11.52 8.05
C GLY A 17 -7.38 10.62 8.50
N VAL A 18 -7.20 9.31 8.36
CA VAL A 18 -8.15 8.29 8.80
C VAL A 18 -7.45 7.24 9.65
N ASN A 19 -8.16 6.65 10.62
CA ASN A 19 -7.68 5.47 11.33
C ASN A 19 -8.07 4.24 10.50
N ALA A 20 -7.13 3.74 9.71
CA ALA A 20 -7.35 2.67 8.74
C ALA A 20 -6.30 1.56 8.88
N ARG A 21 -6.66 0.38 8.38
CA ARG A 21 -5.73 -0.75 8.19
C ARG A 21 -4.97 -0.51 6.89
N GLU A 22 -3.67 -0.81 6.88
CA GLU A 22 -2.85 -0.72 5.67
C GLU A 22 -2.69 -2.08 5.03
N ILE A 23 -3.22 -2.21 3.80
CA ILE A 23 -3.24 -3.46 3.07
C ILE A 23 -2.43 -3.33 1.77
N GLU A 24 -1.51 -4.24 1.53
CA GLU A 24 -0.63 -4.23 0.37
C GLU A 24 -0.90 -5.43 -0.55
N VAL A 25 -0.95 -5.18 -1.87
CA VAL A 25 -1.08 -6.22 -2.91
C VAL A 25 0.09 -6.09 -3.88
N GLY A 26 0.87 -7.16 -4.02
CA GLY A 26 1.95 -7.24 -5.02
C GLY A 26 1.39 -7.58 -6.41
N LEU A 27 1.91 -6.92 -7.44
CA LEU A 27 1.56 -7.13 -8.84
C LEU A 27 2.81 -7.49 -9.63
N LEU A 28 2.75 -8.57 -10.41
CA LEU A 28 3.85 -8.98 -11.29
C LEU A 28 3.31 -9.30 -12.68
N GLY A 29 3.96 -8.77 -13.70
CA GLY A 29 3.71 -9.11 -15.08
C GLY A 29 3.70 -7.92 -16.03
N ASN A 30 3.47 -8.22 -17.29
CA ASN A 30 3.32 -7.25 -18.37
C ASN A 30 1.91 -7.39 -18.96
N TYR A 31 1.74 -8.23 -19.99
CA TYR A 31 0.44 -8.49 -20.60
C TYR A 31 -0.48 -9.35 -19.69
N ASP A 32 0.03 -10.45 -19.16
CA ASP A 32 -0.63 -11.25 -18.13
C ASP A 32 -0.14 -10.79 -16.75
N VAL A 33 -0.98 -10.02 -16.06
CA VAL A 33 -0.69 -9.46 -14.73
C VAL A 33 -1.28 -10.42 -13.70
N LYS A 34 -0.48 -10.79 -12.70
CA LYS A 34 -0.92 -11.56 -11.54
C LYS A 34 -0.80 -10.71 -10.28
N SER A 35 -1.74 -10.89 -9.37
CA SER A 35 -1.74 -10.30 -8.04
C SER A 35 -1.49 -11.35 -6.95
N THR A 36 -0.76 -10.97 -5.90
CA THR A 36 -0.62 -11.78 -4.67
C THR A 36 -1.92 -11.78 -3.86
N LEU A 37 -1.97 -12.59 -2.80
CA LEU A 37 -2.93 -12.34 -1.73
C LEU A 37 -2.56 -11.03 -1.00
N PRO A 38 -3.54 -10.27 -0.47
CA PRO A 38 -3.26 -9.07 0.30
C PRO A 38 -2.48 -9.39 1.58
N GLY A 39 -1.49 -8.58 1.90
CA GLY A 39 -0.80 -8.56 3.18
C GLY A 39 -1.22 -7.35 3.99
N GLU A 40 -1.24 -7.46 5.31
CA GLU A 40 -1.53 -6.33 6.20
C GLU A 40 -0.30 -5.95 7.00
N VAL A 41 -0.02 -4.66 7.05
CA VAL A 41 0.97 -4.06 7.94
C VAL A 41 0.31 -3.86 9.30
N VAL A 42 0.53 -4.81 10.22
CA VAL A 42 0.01 -4.71 11.59
C VAL A 42 0.94 -3.80 12.39
N LYS A 43 0.44 -2.61 12.72
CA LYS A 43 1.15 -1.62 13.54
C LYS A 43 0.68 -1.71 14.98
N ASP A 44 1.63 -1.72 15.92
CA ASP A 44 1.35 -1.50 17.34
C ASP A 44 1.34 0.00 17.73
N VAL A 45 1.51 0.90 16.75
CA VAL A 45 1.58 2.36 16.93
C VAL A 45 0.69 3.11 15.95
N ALA A 46 0.16 4.26 16.37
CA ALA A 46 -0.86 5.04 15.66
C ALA A 46 -0.40 5.68 14.33
N PHE A 47 0.90 5.73 14.04
CA PHE A 47 1.45 6.33 12.82
C PHE A 47 2.66 5.55 12.30
N TYR A 48 2.82 5.51 10.98
CA TYR A 48 3.89 4.76 10.30
C TYR A 48 4.87 5.75 9.69
N ASP A 49 5.74 6.26 10.55
CA ASP A 49 6.81 7.16 10.13
C ASP A 49 8.07 6.38 9.70
N TYR A 50 9.07 7.12 9.22
CA TYR A 50 10.33 6.58 8.75
C TYR A 50 11.06 5.77 9.84
N ASP A 51 10.98 6.22 11.09
CA ASP A 51 11.66 5.58 12.22
C ASP A 51 11.02 4.23 12.55
N ALA A 52 9.68 4.13 12.55
CA ALA A 52 8.97 2.86 12.69
C ALA A 52 9.30 1.87 11.55
N LYS A 53 9.50 2.37 10.32
CA LYS A 53 9.76 1.55 9.14
C LYS A 53 11.20 1.02 9.04
N TYR A 54 12.18 1.72 9.59
CA TYR A 54 13.60 1.38 9.38
C TYR A 54 14.46 1.27 10.64
N ILE A 55 13.98 1.73 11.81
CA ILE A 55 14.76 1.76 13.05
C ILE A 55 14.24 0.73 14.07
N ASP A 56 12.92 0.62 14.25
CA ASP A 56 12.36 -0.16 15.38
C ASP A 56 11.98 -1.61 15.00
N ASN A 57 11.87 -1.93 13.71
CA ASN A 57 11.65 -3.27 13.14
C ASN A 57 10.52 -4.11 13.79
N LYS A 58 9.60 -3.47 14.52
CA LYS A 58 8.40 -4.09 15.14
C LYS A 58 7.20 -4.01 14.21
N ILE A 59 7.42 -4.30 12.94
CA ILE A 59 6.34 -4.38 11.96
C ILE A 59 6.01 -5.86 11.80
N THR A 60 4.79 -6.24 12.20
CA THR A 60 4.30 -7.59 11.97
C THR A 60 3.50 -7.60 10.67
N MET A 61 3.87 -8.48 9.74
CA MET A 61 3.13 -8.66 8.50
C MET A 61 2.15 -9.82 8.66
N ALA A 62 0.85 -9.54 8.54
CA ALA A 62 -0.15 -10.59 8.44
C ALA A 62 -0.37 -10.94 6.96
N ILE A 63 0.20 -12.07 6.53
CA ILE A 63 0.10 -12.56 5.15
C ILE A 63 -0.43 -14.01 5.16
N PRO A 64 -1.65 -14.26 4.65
CA PRO A 64 -2.60 -13.30 4.10
C PRO A 64 -3.26 -12.43 5.19
N ALA A 65 -3.67 -11.22 4.82
CA ALA A 65 -4.47 -10.34 5.66
C ALA A 65 -5.83 -10.99 6.01
N GLN A 66 -6.29 -10.79 7.25
CA GLN A 66 -7.61 -11.30 7.67
C GLN A 66 -8.72 -10.37 7.15
N LEU A 67 -9.28 -10.74 6.00
CA LEU A 67 -10.29 -9.98 5.27
C LEU A 67 -11.37 -10.93 4.74
N ASP A 68 -12.56 -10.38 4.52
CA ASP A 68 -13.63 -11.10 3.82
C ASP A 68 -13.15 -11.50 2.40
N PRO A 69 -13.43 -12.74 1.94
CA PRO A 69 -13.03 -13.19 0.60
C PRO A 69 -13.46 -12.26 -0.55
N GLU A 70 -14.63 -11.61 -0.46
CA GLU A 70 -15.09 -10.67 -1.48
C GLU A 70 -14.30 -9.34 -1.46
N VAL A 71 -13.86 -8.92 -0.27
CA VAL A 71 -12.95 -7.75 -0.13
C VAL A 71 -11.59 -8.08 -0.75
N VAL A 72 -11.04 -9.27 -0.48
CA VAL A 72 -9.79 -9.76 -1.07
C VAL A 72 -9.87 -9.74 -2.59
N LYS A 73 -10.96 -10.27 -3.16
CA LYS A 73 -11.19 -10.30 -4.61
C LYS A 73 -11.29 -8.89 -5.19
N THR A 74 -11.97 -7.99 -4.50
CA THR A 74 -12.13 -6.59 -4.92
C THR A 74 -10.80 -5.84 -4.94
N MET A 75 -10.00 -5.95 -3.88
CA MET A 75 -8.68 -5.32 -3.80
C MET A 75 -7.77 -5.79 -4.94
N ARG A 76 -7.70 -7.11 -5.17
CA ARG A 76 -6.89 -7.68 -6.26
C ARG A 76 -7.35 -7.19 -7.64
N THR A 77 -8.67 -7.16 -7.87
CA THR A 77 -9.24 -6.65 -9.12
C THR A 77 -8.91 -5.17 -9.33
N ASN A 78 -9.03 -4.35 -8.28
CA ASN A 78 -8.72 -2.92 -8.35
C ASN A 78 -7.23 -2.67 -8.59
N ALA A 79 -6.35 -3.42 -7.92
CA ALA A 79 -4.91 -3.33 -8.09
C ALA A 79 -4.50 -3.65 -9.54
N GLU A 80 -5.00 -4.76 -10.10
CA GLU A 80 -4.75 -5.14 -11.49
C GLU A 80 -5.30 -4.10 -12.48
N LYS A 81 -6.50 -3.56 -12.22
CA LYS A 81 -7.10 -2.52 -13.06
C LYS A 81 -6.29 -1.22 -13.04
N ALA A 82 -5.86 -0.77 -11.85
CA ALA A 82 -5.05 0.44 -11.70
C ALA A 82 -3.69 0.29 -12.39
N PHE A 83 -3.00 -0.84 -12.17
CA PHE A 83 -1.72 -1.13 -12.81
C PHE A 83 -1.81 -1.14 -14.34
N ARG A 84 -2.88 -1.73 -14.89
CA ARG A 84 -3.14 -1.68 -16.33
C ARG A 84 -3.46 -0.27 -16.84
N ALA A 85 -4.25 0.50 -16.09
CA ALA A 85 -4.63 1.85 -16.47
C ALA A 85 -3.44 2.81 -16.56
N ILE A 86 -2.41 2.61 -15.72
CA ILE A 86 -1.18 3.41 -15.76
C ILE A 86 -0.12 2.85 -16.73
N GLY A 87 -0.41 1.76 -17.46
CA GLY A 87 0.56 1.12 -18.35
C GLY A 87 1.71 0.42 -17.62
N GLY A 88 1.46 -0.10 -16.41
CA GLY A 88 2.45 -0.76 -15.58
C GLY A 88 3.06 -2.01 -16.25
N LEU A 89 4.36 -2.18 -16.06
CA LEU A 89 5.15 -3.32 -16.53
C LEU A 89 6.10 -3.79 -15.43
N GLY A 90 6.41 -5.07 -15.38
CA GLY A 90 7.32 -5.65 -14.39
C GLY A 90 6.65 -5.87 -13.04
N LEU A 91 7.03 -5.08 -12.03
CA LEU A 91 6.65 -5.27 -10.63
C LEU A 91 6.11 -3.97 -10.04
N ALA A 92 5.00 -4.06 -9.31
CA ALA A 92 4.52 -2.98 -8.47
C ALA A 92 3.93 -3.51 -7.17
N ARG A 93 3.77 -2.60 -6.21
CA ARG A 93 3.00 -2.81 -5.00
C ARG A 93 1.88 -1.78 -4.98
N CYS A 94 0.66 -2.25 -4.79
CA CYS A 94 -0.52 -1.40 -4.66
C CYS A 94 -0.94 -1.39 -3.19
N ASP A 95 -0.99 -0.20 -2.61
CA ASP A 95 -1.33 0.01 -1.21
C ASP A 95 -2.79 0.49 -1.13
N PHE A 96 -3.55 -0.02 -0.17
CA PHE A 96 -4.96 0.25 0.11
C PHE A 96 -5.16 0.70 1.57
#